data_AF-A0A0F0GB86-F1
#
_entry.id   AF-A0A0F0GB86-F1
#
_cell.length_a   1.000
_cell.length_b   1.000
_cell.length_c   1.000
_cell.angle_alpha   90.00
_cell.angle_beta   90.00
_cell.angle_gamma   90.00
#
_symmetry.space_group_name_H-M   'P 1'
#
loop_
_entity.id
_entity.type
_entity.pdbx_description
1 polymer ?
#
loop_
_entity_poly.entity_id
_entity_poly.type
_entity_poly.pdbx_seq_one_letter_code
_entity_poly.pdbx_strand_id
1 'polypeptide(L)'
;FLNPERINPPDVDIDFDDRQRDQMVRYVTEKYGSAYTAQVNTFGTIKAKAAVKDANRILGYPFAMGDRITKAMPPDVMGKGVPLADLFNE
;
A
#
# COMPACT_ATOMS: atom_id res chain seq x y z
N PHE A 1 10.92 -2.64 24.56
CA PHE A 1 9.80 -1.77 24.16
C PHE A 1 10.22 -0.31 24.19
N LEU A 2 10.53 0.25 25.36
CA LEU A 2 11.17 1.58 25.47
C LEU A 2 12.68 1.44 25.70
N ASN A 3 13.48 2.24 24.99
CA ASN A 3 14.91 2.36 25.24
C ASN A 3 15.14 3.59 26.15
N PRO A 4 15.72 3.43 27.36
CA PRO A 4 15.92 4.54 28.30
C PRO A 4 16.86 5.63 27.76
N GLU A 5 17.72 5.30 26.79
CA GLU A 5 18.67 6.24 26.18
C GLU A 5 18.08 7.02 24.99
N ARG A 6 16.87 6.69 24.53
CA ARG A 6 16.25 7.27 23.33
C ARG A 6 14.88 7.86 23.66
N ILE A 7 14.78 9.19 23.61
CA ILE A 7 13.51 9.92 23.79
C ILE A 7 12.69 9.86 22.50
N ASN A 8 11.91 8.79 22.32
CA ASN A 8 10.87 8.72 21.30
C ASN A 8 9.59 8.16 21.91
N PRO A 9 8.41 8.64 21.51
CA PRO A 9 7.15 8.00 21.85
C PRO A 9 7.18 6.54 21.38
N PRO A 10 6.70 5.60 22.20
CA PRO A 10 6.50 4.23 21.75
C PRO A 10 5.35 4.16 20.74
N ASP A 11 5.41 3.17 19.86
CA ASP A 11 4.30 2.81 18.97
C ASP A 11 3.67 1.49 19.44
N VAL A 12 2.34 1.45 19.60
CA VAL A 12 1.59 0.29 20.11
C VAL A 12 0.52 -0.07 19.11
N ASP A 13 0.79 -1.10 18.30
CA ASP A 13 -0.21 -1.69 17.43
C ASP A 13 -1.05 -2.70 18.20
N ILE A 14 -2.37 -2.64 18.02
CA ILE A 14 -3.33 -3.54 18.66
C ILE A 14 -4.14 -4.23 17.57
N ASP A 15 -4.07 -5.56 17.55
CA ASP A 15 -4.87 -6.39 16.66
C ASP A 15 -6.28 -6.58 17.21
N PHE A 16 -7.28 -6.46 16.33
CA PHE A 16 -8.68 -6.77 16.63
C PHE A 16 -9.19 -7.78 15.62
N ASP A 17 -10.23 -8.54 15.98
CA ASP A 17 -11.00 -9.30 15.00
C ASP A 17 -11.54 -8.33 13.94
N ASP A 18 -11.34 -8.64 12.66
CA ASP A 18 -11.71 -7.76 11.54
C ASP A 18 -13.19 -7.33 11.60
N ARG A 19 -14.08 -8.24 12.02
CA ARG A 19 -15.53 -7.97 12.15
C ARG A 19 -15.87 -7.01 13.28
N GLN A 20 -14.94 -6.81 14.20
CA GLN A 20 -15.12 -5.98 15.41
C GLN A 20 -14.24 -4.73 15.40
N ARG A 21 -13.31 -4.60 14.46
CA ARG A 21 -12.41 -3.43 14.35
C ARG A 21 -13.18 -2.10 14.32
N ASP A 22 -14.27 -2.05 13.57
CA ASP A 22 -15.10 -0.84 13.47
C ASP A 22 -15.76 -0.45 14.79
N GLN A 23 -16.04 -1.41 15.68
CA GLN A 23 -16.57 -1.13 17.02
C GLN A 23 -15.52 -0.42 17.87
N MET A 24 -14.24 -0.77 17.72
CA MET A 24 -13.15 -0.11 18.42
C MET A 24 -12.90 1.30 17.90
N VAL A 25 -12.96 1.50 16.58
CA VAL A 25 -12.90 2.85 15.97
C VAL A 25 -14.04 3.72 16.49
N ARG A 26 -15.25 3.16 16.57
CA ARG A 26 -16.43 3.85 17.13
C ARG A 26 -16.24 4.18 18.61
N TYR A 27 -15.79 3.22 19.41
CA TYR A 27 -15.51 3.41 20.84
C TYR A 27 -14.50 4.55 21.07
N VAL A 28 -13.38 4.56 20.35
CA VAL A 28 -12.36 5.62 20.47
C VAL A 28 -12.94 6.97 20.05
N THR A 29 -13.74 7.01 18.98
CA THR A 29 -14.41 8.23 18.51
C THR A 29 -15.42 8.77 19.52
N GLU A 30 -16.23 7.91 20.13
CA GLU A 30 -17.19 8.30 21.17
C GLU A 30 -16.49 8.76 22.46
N LYS A 31 -15.39 8.09 22.82
CA LYS A 31 -14.62 8.39 24.04
C LYS A 31 -13.83 9.70 23.96
N TYR A 32 -13.21 9.99 22.81
CA TYR A 32 -12.30 11.12 22.65
C TYR A 32 -12.88 12.26 21.80
N GLY A 33 -14.02 12.05 21.14
CA GLY A 33 -14.73 13.05 20.36
C GLY A 33 -14.36 13.07 18.88
N SER A 34 -15.37 13.16 18.01
CA SER A 34 -15.21 13.10 16.55
C SER A 34 -14.37 14.25 15.95
N ALA A 35 -14.29 15.40 16.63
CA ALA A 35 -13.44 16.51 16.19
C ALA A 35 -11.93 16.21 16.33
N TYR A 36 -11.57 15.18 17.11
CA TYR A 36 -10.19 14.84 17.45
C TYR A 36 -9.78 13.45 16.98
N THR A 37 -10.66 12.72 16.29
CA THR A 37 -10.38 11.38 15.78
C THR A 37 -10.55 11.31 14.27
N ALA A 38 -9.61 10.64 13.60
CA ALA A 38 -9.65 10.36 12.17
C ALA A 38 -8.82 9.12 11.86
N GLN A 39 -9.09 8.49 10.71
CA GLN A 39 -8.22 7.44 10.18
C GLN A 39 -7.05 8.05 9.41
N VAL A 40 -5.89 7.42 9.48
CA VAL A 40 -4.74 7.78 8.65
C VAL A 40 -4.98 7.24 7.24
N ASN A 41 -4.85 8.12 6.24
CA ASN A 41 -5.04 7.74 4.84
C ASN A 41 -3.75 7.15 4.23
N THR A 42 -3.90 6.35 3.18
CA THR A 42 -2.79 5.80 2.40
C THR A 42 -2.84 6.33 0.96
N PHE A 43 -1.74 6.88 0.47
CA PHE A 43 -1.61 7.28 -0.93
C PHE A 43 -1.12 6.10 -1.77
N GLY A 44 -2.01 5.54 -2.60
CA GLY A 44 -1.64 4.50 -3.55
C GLY A 44 -0.87 5.07 -4.74
N THR A 45 0.25 4.43 -5.08
CA THR A 45 0.98 4.69 -6.34
C THR A 45 0.67 3.62 -7.37
N ILE A 46 0.73 3.98 -8.66
CA ILE A 46 0.52 3.02 -9.75
C ILE A 46 1.73 2.07 -9.80
N LYS A 47 1.49 0.77 -9.65
CA LYS A 47 2.54 -0.26 -9.77
C LYS A 47 3.03 -0.36 -11.21
N ALA A 48 4.30 -0.72 -11.39
CA ALA A 48 4.95 -0.84 -12.70
C ALA A 48 4.16 -1.69 -13.71
N LYS A 49 3.72 -2.90 -13.31
CA LYS A 49 2.90 -3.79 -14.14
C LYS A 49 1.53 -3.16 -14.50
N ALA A 50 0.91 -2.44 -13.57
CA ALA A 50 -0.35 -1.74 -13.83
C ALA A 50 -0.15 -0.61 -14.84
N ALA A 51 0.90 0.20 -14.67
CA ALA A 51 1.25 1.29 -15.59
C ALA A 51 1.46 0.78 -17.03
N VAL A 52 2.15 -0.36 -17.21
CA VAL A 52 2.34 -0.99 -18.53
C VAL A 52 1.01 -1.44 -19.14
N LYS A 53 0.13 -2.08 -18.36
CA LYS A 53 -1.18 -2.54 -18.86
C LYS A 53 -2.08 -1.36 -19.22
N ASP A 54 -2.04 -0.28 -18.44
CA ASP A 54 -2.82 0.93 -18.70
C ASP A 54 -2.32 1.65 -19.96
N ALA A 55 -1.00 1.80 -20.14
CA ALA A 55 -0.42 2.34 -21.36
C ALA A 55 -0.78 1.50 -22.60
N ASN A 56 -0.72 0.16 -22.49
CA ASN A 56 -1.14 -0.75 -23.57
C ASN A 56 -2.59 -0.52 -24.00
N ARG A 57 -3.50 -0.30 -23.02
CA ARG A 57 -4.91 0.00 -23.29
C ARG A 57 -5.09 1.35 -23.97
N ILE A 58 -4.39 2.39 -23.49
CA ILE A 58 -4.46 3.75 -24.07
C ILE A 58 -3.99 3.76 -25.52
N LEU A 59 -2.95 2.97 -25.83
CA LEU A 59 -2.39 2.86 -27.19
C LEU A 59 -3.22 1.96 -28.13
N GLY A 60 -4.32 1.36 -27.66
CA GLY A 60 -5.22 0.54 -28.48
C GLY A 60 -4.71 -0.87 -28.81
N TYR A 61 -3.68 -1.35 -28.11
CA TYR A 61 -3.16 -2.70 -28.34
C TYR A 61 -4.04 -3.78 -27.69
N PRO A 62 -4.07 -5.01 -28.24
CA PRO A 62 -4.80 -6.12 -27.65
C PRO A 62 -4.36 -6.39 -26.20
N PHE A 63 -5.29 -6.78 -25.33
CA PHE A 63 -5.01 -7.11 -23.93
C PHE A 63 -3.88 -8.14 -23.76
N ALA A 64 -3.83 -9.13 -24.66
CA ALA A 64 -2.82 -10.17 -24.64
C ALA A 64 -1.38 -9.63 -24.75
N MET A 65 -1.17 -8.48 -25.40
CA MET A 65 0.16 -7.86 -25.51
C MET A 65 0.64 -7.36 -24.14
N GLY A 66 -0.15 -6.51 -23.47
CA GLY A 66 0.19 -6.00 -22.13
C GLY A 66 0.36 -7.14 -21.10
N ASP A 67 -0.45 -8.19 -21.20
CA ASP A 67 -0.29 -9.35 -20.32
C ASP A 67 1.03 -10.10 -20.54
N ARG A 68 1.42 -10.35 -21.80
CA ARG A 68 2.73 -10.95 -22.13
C ARG A 68 3.89 -10.11 -21.60
N ILE A 69 3.86 -8.79 -21.80
CA ILE A 69 4.92 -7.89 -21.33
C ILE A 69 5.05 -7.97 -19.80
N THR A 70 3.94 -7.80 -19.08
CA THR A 70 4.00 -7.79 -17.60
C THR A 70 4.40 -9.12 -16.96
N LYS A 71 4.16 -10.25 -17.64
CA LYS A 71 4.60 -11.58 -17.20
C LYS A 71 6.09 -11.82 -17.44
N ALA A 72 6.70 -11.12 -18.39
CA ALA A 72 8.14 -11.16 -18.63
C ALA A 72 8.93 -10.27 -17.64
N MET A 73 8.27 -9.34 -16.95
CA MET A 73 8.91 -8.50 -15.93
C MET A 73 9.34 -9.35 -14.72
N PRO A 74 10.41 -8.94 -13.99
CA PRO A 74 10.84 -9.62 -12.79
C PRO A 74 9.71 -9.83 -11.76
N PRO A 75 9.80 -10.89 -10.95
CA PRO A 75 8.89 -11.09 -9.84
C PRO A 75 9.07 -9.99 -8.79
N ASP A 76 8.00 -9.72 -8.06
CA ASP A 76 8.03 -8.74 -6.97
C ASP A 76 8.87 -9.30 -5.81
N VAL A 77 9.73 -8.48 -5.22
CA VAL A 77 10.52 -8.83 -4.03
C VAL A 77 9.88 -8.16 -2.82
N MET A 78 9.45 -8.95 -1.83
CA MET A 78 8.73 -8.46 -0.65
C MET A 78 7.50 -7.58 -1.01
N GLY A 79 6.76 -7.95 -2.06
CA GLY A 79 5.58 -7.22 -2.52
C GLY A 79 5.87 -5.91 -3.26
N LYS A 80 7.15 -5.59 -3.50
CA LYS A 80 7.60 -4.45 -4.29
C LYS A 80 8.09 -4.91 -5.66
N GLY A 81 7.42 -4.44 -6.71
CA GLY A 81 7.89 -4.63 -8.08
C GLY A 81 9.07 -3.70 -8.39
N VAL A 82 9.87 -4.07 -9.39
CA VAL A 82 10.97 -3.23 -9.90
C VAL A 82 10.40 -1.93 -10.48
N PRO A 83 10.94 -0.75 -10.14
CA PRO A 83 10.57 0.50 -10.80
C PRO A 83 10.80 0.43 -12.31
N LEU A 84 9.93 1.05 -13.11
CA LEU A 84 10.07 1.00 -14.58
C LEU A 84 11.40 1.58 -15.08
N ALA A 85 11.91 2.62 -14.40
CA ALA A 85 13.19 3.24 -14.74
C ALA A 85 14.39 2.29 -14.55
N ASP A 86 14.26 1.32 -13.64
CA ASP A 86 15.33 0.39 -13.29
C ASP A 86 15.19 -0.97 -13.99
N LEU A 87 14.15 -1.15 -14.81
CA LEU A 87 13.83 -2.43 -15.44
C LEU A 87 14.92 -2.92 -16.41
N PHE A 88 15.73 -1.99 -16.92
CA PHE A 88 16.79 -2.24 -17.91
C PHE A 88 18.20 -2.01 -17.35
N ASN A 89 18.33 -1.69 -16.06
CA ASN A 89 19.63 -1.57 -15.42
C ASN A 89 20.06 -2.99 -15.01
N GLU A 90 21.14 -3.47 -15.64
CA GLU A 90 21.78 -4.75 -15.30
C GLU A 90 22.32 -4.76 -13.87
#